data_AF-A0A2D8GC29-F1
#
_entry.id   AF-A0A2D8GC29-F1
#
_cell.length_a   1.000
_cell.length_b   1.000
_cell.length_c   1.000
_cell.angle_alpha   90.00
_cell.angle_beta   90.00
_cell.angle_gamma   90.00
#
_symmetry.space_group_name_H-M   'P 1'
#
loop_
_entity.id
_entity.type
_entity.pdbx_description
1 polymer ?
#
loop_
_entity_poly.entity_id
_entity_poly.type
_entity_poly.pdbx_seq_one_letter_code
_entity_poly.pdbx_strand_id
1 'polypeptide(L)'
;MGINDVKMIGVGKDEYNSSLSGMIDQNILPWVEDIEGQGYPVWEDYNAVQRSTYFLDRQGELIYQFNITTLDPDSENDYSYFINLILDYRSDNGPGVLRVTEDYTLIQDAIDNANDGDLILVEPGIYTEQINFLDKNISLVALPYSGYDDNVVGSVILDGGEQGPVVTINNGQDQSSILLGFQIQNGNNQNYGGGILIENSSPTIDRNNITNNAAGSCGGGGGGIAILGSSYPHIFGNQIYNNYVSGDCDCICYFGGGVYVDSIALPIVGGSFSIGNILYDNDADIGNDLFRHTSSNSINLTQIYAHHNFFQECPPDSFDVYPLDDWDLSNCHDIENVNSDPIIPSTSFHLSPIYPNPFNPIATIPISILEPGFIDVSVHNVKGKLVESWNTFLDLGNHTFIWNAKGLPSGIYFIKVKSKQSYASQKAILLK
;
A
#
# COMPACT_ATOMS: atom_id res chain seq x y z
N MET A 1 2.69 4.59 5.49
CA MET A 1 2.37 5.99 5.89
C MET A 1 3.65 6.77 5.82
N GLY A 2 3.89 7.45 4.70
CA GLY A 2 5.16 8.08 4.33
C GLY A 2 5.40 9.45 4.96
N ILE A 3 6.64 9.97 4.95
CA ILE A 3 6.86 11.44 5.05
C ILE A 3 6.10 12.20 3.95
N ASN A 4 5.83 11.53 2.84
CA ASN A 4 4.98 12.01 1.75
C ASN A 4 3.49 12.15 2.13
N ASP A 5 3.06 11.54 3.24
CA ASP A 5 1.72 11.72 3.83
C ASP A 5 1.68 12.88 4.84
N VAL A 6 2.84 13.46 5.20
CA VAL A 6 2.97 14.59 6.12
C VAL A 6 3.14 15.88 5.33
N LYS A 7 2.23 16.83 5.54
CA LYS A 7 2.33 18.17 4.94
C LYS A 7 3.06 19.12 5.88
N MET A 8 4.17 19.70 5.42
CA MET A 8 4.79 20.83 6.09
C MET A 8 4.01 22.10 5.81
N ILE A 9 3.51 22.74 6.87
CA ILE A 9 2.93 24.09 6.81
C ILE A 9 3.93 25.01 7.51
N GLY A 10 4.79 25.67 6.74
CA GLY A 10 5.68 26.69 7.27
C GLY A 10 4.86 27.91 7.70
N VAL A 11 4.93 28.27 8.98
CA VAL A 11 4.47 29.58 9.45
C VAL A 11 5.71 30.45 9.59
N GLY A 12 5.97 31.24 8.56
CA GLY A 12 6.81 32.44 8.66
C GLY A 12 5.91 33.65 8.85
N LYS A 13 6.37 34.61 9.65
CA LYS A 13 5.71 35.90 9.83
C LYS A 13 5.69 36.70 8.52
N ASP A 14 4.50 36.75 7.92
CA ASP A 14 3.82 37.78 7.11
C ASP A 14 4.44 38.35 5.80
N GLU A 15 4.05 37.71 4.67
CA GLU A 15 3.54 38.25 3.37
C GLU A 15 4.47 39.05 2.40
N TYR A 16 4.45 38.92 1.06
CA TYR A 16 3.74 38.10 0.05
C TYR A 16 4.59 38.11 -1.24
N ASN A 17 4.76 36.95 -1.89
CA ASN A 17 4.61 36.93 -3.34
C ASN A 17 3.12 36.71 -3.63
N SER A 18 2.58 37.39 -4.63
CA SER A 18 1.19 37.19 -5.06
C SER A 18 0.96 35.70 -5.33
N SER A 19 0.27 35.03 -4.41
CA SER A 19 -0.01 33.58 -4.35
C SER A 19 1.20 32.65 -4.11
N LEU A 20 1.08 31.80 -3.08
CA LEU A 20 1.84 30.57 -2.89
C LEU A 20 0.85 29.38 -2.94
N SER A 21 1.25 28.26 -3.55
CA SER A 21 0.42 27.07 -3.66
C SER A 21 0.28 26.38 -2.29
N GLY A 22 -0.86 26.58 -1.62
CA GLY A 22 -1.16 25.91 -0.34
C GLY A 22 -1.98 26.70 0.68
N MET A 23 -2.24 28.00 0.49
CA MET A 23 -3.08 28.82 1.39
C MET A 23 -4.57 28.81 1.00
N ILE A 24 -5.48 28.90 1.98
CA ILE A 24 -6.93 29.04 1.80
C ILE A 24 -7.33 30.51 2.01
N ASP A 25 -7.89 31.17 0.99
CA ASP A 25 -8.64 32.43 1.05
C ASP A 25 -8.04 33.64 1.80
N GLN A 26 -6.71 33.81 1.80
CA GLN A 26 -6.02 35.01 2.36
C GLN A 26 -6.30 35.31 3.84
N ASN A 27 -6.85 34.36 4.61
CA ASN A 27 -7.02 34.52 6.05
C ASN A 27 -5.97 33.67 6.77
N ILE A 28 -5.24 34.32 7.67
CA ILE A 28 -4.48 33.63 8.70
C ILE A 28 -5.49 32.87 9.57
N LEU A 29 -5.31 31.56 9.70
CA LEU A 29 -6.18 30.72 10.54
C LEU A 29 -6.07 31.18 12.01
N PRO A 30 -7.14 31.14 12.82
CA PRO A 30 -7.20 31.78 14.14
C PRO A 30 -6.14 31.37 15.18
N TRP A 31 -5.35 30.34 14.92
CA TRP A 31 -4.28 29.83 15.80
C TRP A 31 -2.86 30.24 15.32
N VAL A 32 -2.77 31.17 14.38
CA VAL A 32 -1.50 31.68 13.84
C VAL A 32 -1.51 33.20 14.05
N GLU A 33 -0.68 33.75 14.94
CA GLU A 33 -0.59 35.20 15.15
C GLU A 33 0.86 35.59 15.48
N ASP A 34 1.41 36.64 14.84
CA ASP A 34 2.62 37.29 15.33
C ASP A 34 2.58 38.83 15.12
N ILE A 35 3.13 39.58 16.08
CA ILE A 35 2.52 40.78 16.69
C ILE A 35 3.22 42.11 16.34
N GLU A 36 4.31 42.15 15.55
CA GLU A 36 5.05 43.40 15.29
C GLU A 36 5.79 43.37 13.95
N GLY A 37 5.62 44.45 13.16
CA GLY A 37 6.16 44.58 11.81
C GLY A 37 7.49 45.32 11.75
N GLN A 38 8.43 44.78 10.96
CA GLN A 38 9.37 45.45 10.04
C GLN A 38 10.13 44.41 9.16
N GLY A 39 9.49 43.93 8.07
CA GLY A 39 10.07 43.78 6.72
C GLY A 39 11.12 42.69 6.35
N TYR A 40 10.80 41.38 6.37
CA TYR A 40 11.66 40.27 5.86
C TYR A 40 10.85 39.05 5.32
N PRO A 41 11.39 38.12 4.48
CA PRO A 41 10.64 37.05 3.74
C PRO A 41 10.55 35.63 4.39
N VAL A 42 9.67 34.76 3.85
CA VAL A 42 9.30 33.35 4.26
C VAL A 42 9.98 32.27 3.38
N TRP A 43 10.19 31.06 3.92
CA TRP A 43 11.09 29.99 3.38
C TRP A 43 10.38 28.90 2.56
N GLU A 44 11.04 28.37 1.51
CA GLU A 44 10.55 27.29 0.61
C GLU A 44 11.35 25.98 0.71
N ASP A 45 12.30 25.91 1.64
CA ASP A 45 13.21 24.78 1.88
C ASP A 45 13.39 24.52 3.39
N TYR A 46 14.10 23.45 3.76
CA TYR A 46 14.37 23.07 5.15
C TYR A 46 15.25 24.08 5.93
N ASN A 47 15.65 25.20 5.31
CA ASN A 47 16.52 26.22 5.90
C ASN A 47 15.79 27.22 6.80
N ALA A 48 14.50 27.00 7.09
CA ALA A 48 13.71 27.89 7.93
C ALA A 48 14.25 27.99 9.38
N VAL A 49 14.40 29.24 9.84
CA VAL A 49 14.92 29.62 11.18
C VAL A 49 14.00 29.15 12.31
N GLN A 50 12.72 28.92 12.01
CA GLN A 50 11.77 28.28 12.92
C GLN A 50 10.78 27.45 12.11
N ARG A 51 10.62 26.18 12.46
CA ARG A 51 9.76 25.19 11.80
C ARG A 51 8.86 24.55 12.84
N SER A 52 7.59 24.29 12.50
CA SER A 52 6.65 23.62 13.41
C SER A 52 5.64 22.78 12.64
N THR A 53 5.21 21.69 13.25
CA THR A 53 4.21 20.75 12.71
C THR A 53 2.92 20.91 13.48
N TYR A 54 1.78 20.78 12.78
CA TYR A 54 0.43 20.91 13.33
C TYR A 54 -0.37 19.64 13.03
N PHE A 55 -1.04 19.09 14.05
CA PHE A 55 -1.91 17.93 13.95
C PHE A 55 -3.35 18.39 14.09
N LEU A 56 -4.19 18.08 13.10
CA LEU A 56 -5.61 18.42 13.11
C LEU A 56 -6.46 17.16 13.20
N ASP A 57 -7.62 17.24 13.84
CA ASP A 57 -8.59 16.13 13.86
C ASP A 57 -9.38 16.03 12.55
N ARG A 58 -10.28 15.05 12.45
CA ARG A 58 -11.11 14.84 11.25
C ARG A 58 -12.11 15.99 11.01
N GLN A 59 -12.29 16.86 11.99
CA GLN A 59 -13.13 18.05 11.96
C GLN A 59 -12.32 19.32 11.64
N GLY A 60 -10.98 19.21 11.58
CA GLY A 60 -10.07 20.30 11.28
C GLY A 60 -9.61 21.10 12.50
N GLU A 61 -9.92 20.65 13.72
CA GLU A 61 -9.51 21.30 14.96
C GLU A 61 -8.04 20.98 15.29
N LEU A 62 -7.30 21.98 15.75
CA LEU A 62 -5.89 21.81 16.13
C LEU A 62 -5.77 20.97 17.41
N ILE A 63 -5.26 19.75 17.24
CA ILE A 63 -4.98 18.80 18.33
C ILE A 63 -3.63 19.13 18.96
N TYR A 64 -2.59 19.34 18.15
CA TYR A 64 -1.23 19.48 18.67
C TYR A 64 -0.27 20.27 17.76
N GLN A 65 0.72 20.92 18.36
CA GLN A 65 1.78 21.66 17.65
C GLN A 65 3.15 21.44 18.32
N PHE A 66 4.20 21.21 17.53
CA PHE A 66 5.58 21.24 18.03
C PHE A 66 6.58 21.79 17.03
N ASN A 67 7.73 22.22 17.55
CA ASN A 67 8.80 22.84 16.79
C ASN A 67 9.79 21.78 16.27
N ILE A 68 10.07 21.80 14.97
CA ILE A 68 11.00 20.88 14.27
C ILE A 68 12.23 21.60 13.69
N THR A 69 12.49 22.83 14.12
CA THR A 69 13.57 23.70 13.60
C THR A 69 14.94 23.06 13.69
N THR A 70 15.14 22.15 14.62
CA THR A 70 16.43 21.48 14.84
C THR A 70 16.55 20.16 14.10
N LEU A 71 15.48 19.66 13.48
CA LEU A 71 15.46 18.36 12.79
C LEU A 71 15.93 18.51 11.35
N ASP A 72 16.78 17.59 10.90
CA ASP A 72 17.24 17.45 9.52
C ASP A 72 16.49 16.27 8.84
N PRO A 73 15.66 16.50 7.81
CA PRO A 73 14.89 15.43 7.16
C PRO A 73 15.77 14.42 6.40
N ASP A 74 16.99 14.80 6.06
CA ASP A 74 17.96 13.96 5.38
C ASP A 74 18.81 13.17 6.39
N SER A 75 18.56 13.36 7.69
CA SER A 75 19.16 12.63 8.81
C SER A 75 18.24 11.52 9.29
N GLU A 76 18.71 10.28 9.23
CA GLU A 76 17.96 9.08 9.60
C GLU A 76 17.45 9.11 11.06
N ASN A 77 18.24 9.69 11.96
CA ASN A 77 17.87 9.83 13.37
C ASN A 77 16.75 10.87 13.58
N ASP A 78 16.79 11.98 12.84
CA ASP A 78 15.81 13.06 12.97
C ASP A 78 14.50 12.71 12.25
N TYR A 79 14.59 11.97 11.15
CA TYR A 79 13.47 11.33 10.49
C TYR A 79 12.73 10.38 11.44
N SER A 80 13.47 9.47 12.08
CA SER A 80 12.92 8.50 13.03
C SER A 80 12.27 9.21 14.21
N TYR A 81 12.91 10.23 14.78
CA TYR A 81 12.32 11.06 15.83
C TYR A 81 11.01 11.74 15.39
N PHE A 82 10.95 12.28 14.17
CA PHE A 82 9.76 12.97 13.67
C PHE A 82 8.58 12.03 13.39
N ILE A 83 8.84 10.88 12.77
CA ILE A 83 7.85 9.81 12.61
C ILE A 83 7.38 9.31 13.95
N ASN A 84 8.29 9.14 14.92
CA ASN A 84 7.92 8.69 16.25
C ASN A 84 6.95 9.67 16.90
N LEU A 85 7.26 10.96 16.83
CA LEU A 85 6.40 12.00 17.37
C LEU A 85 5.02 12.07 16.70
N ILE A 86 4.94 11.91 15.37
CA ILE A 86 3.65 11.84 14.64
C ILE A 86 2.79 10.68 15.12
N LEU A 87 3.43 9.54 15.30
CA LEU A 87 2.77 8.31 15.68
C LEU A 87 2.34 8.33 17.15
N ASP A 88 3.14 8.92 18.04
CA ASP A 88 2.77 9.12 19.44
C ASP A 88 1.52 10.02 19.56
N TYR A 89 1.43 11.11 18.77
CA TYR A 89 0.22 11.95 18.74
C TYR A 89 -1.02 11.24 18.21
N ARG A 90 -0.83 10.33 17.26
CA ARG A 90 -1.93 9.47 16.79
C ARG A 90 -2.35 8.48 17.84
N SER A 91 -1.43 7.96 18.64
CA SER A 91 -1.75 7.11 19.79
C SER A 91 -2.59 7.87 20.84
N ASP A 92 -2.33 9.16 21.05
CA ASP A 92 -3.08 9.98 22.02
C ASP A 92 -4.52 10.32 21.59
N ASN A 93 -4.85 10.22 20.28
CA ASN A 93 -6.15 10.66 19.72
C ASN A 93 -6.77 9.68 18.71
N GLY A 94 -6.22 8.48 18.59
CA GLY A 94 -6.51 7.46 17.60
C GLY A 94 -6.10 6.06 18.09
N PRO A 95 -6.00 5.07 17.21
CA PRO A 95 -5.50 3.75 17.61
C PRO A 95 -4.07 3.85 18.17
N GLY A 96 -3.77 3.04 19.18
CA GLY A 96 -2.48 3.02 19.85
C GLY A 96 -1.35 2.68 18.89
N VAL A 97 -0.16 3.23 19.14
CA VAL A 97 1.05 2.84 18.40
C VAL A 97 1.99 2.09 19.32
N LEU A 98 2.39 0.89 18.92
CA LEU A 98 3.34 0.05 19.64
C LEU A 98 4.59 -0.11 18.78
N ARG A 99 5.77 0.17 19.34
CA ARG A 99 7.04 0.08 18.61
C ARG A 99 7.84 -1.13 19.04
N VAL A 100 8.22 -1.95 18.07
CA VAL A 100 9.13 -3.07 18.31
C VAL A 100 10.55 -2.57 18.09
N THR A 101 11.44 -2.93 19.04
CA THR A 101 12.79 -2.47 19.40
C THR A 101 12.88 -1.27 20.35
N GLU A 102 11.85 -0.42 20.41
CA GLU A 102 11.76 0.67 21.40
C GLU A 102 10.97 0.25 22.65
N ASP A 103 9.69 -0.15 22.49
CA ASP A 103 8.79 -0.50 23.59
C ASP A 103 8.78 -2.00 23.88
N TYR A 104 8.93 -2.81 22.83
CA TYR A 104 8.89 -4.27 22.89
C TYR A 104 10.11 -4.87 22.20
N THR A 105 10.65 -5.98 22.71
CA THR A 105 11.76 -6.69 22.04
C THR A 105 11.30 -7.72 21.03
N LEU A 106 10.07 -8.19 21.17
CA LEU A 106 9.45 -9.22 20.32
C LEU A 106 8.21 -8.63 19.67
N ILE A 107 7.95 -9.03 18.41
CA ILE A 107 6.75 -8.58 17.70
C ILE A 107 5.50 -9.18 18.33
N GLN A 108 5.57 -10.45 18.74
CA GLN A 108 4.41 -11.11 19.35
C GLN A 108 4.01 -10.45 20.67
N ASP A 109 4.97 -10.00 21.49
CA ASP A 109 4.67 -9.30 22.75
C ASP A 109 3.92 -7.98 22.48
N ALA A 110 4.27 -7.26 21.41
CA ALA A 110 3.53 -6.07 21.01
C ALA A 110 2.10 -6.42 20.59
N ILE A 111 1.91 -7.48 19.79
CA ILE A 111 0.58 -7.94 19.36
C ILE A 111 -0.25 -8.37 20.57
N ASP A 112 0.33 -9.07 21.54
CA ASP A 112 -0.35 -9.54 22.74
C ASP A 112 -0.93 -8.36 23.55
N ASN A 113 -0.24 -7.23 23.56
CA ASN A 113 -0.65 -6.01 24.27
C ASN A 113 -1.46 -5.01 23.42
N ALA A 114 -1.53 -5.20 22.11
CA ALA A 114 -2.31 -4.35 21.20
C ALA A 114 -3.82 -4.55 21.36
N ASN A 115 -4.60 -3.52 21.02
CA ASN A 115 -6.05 -3.54 20.87
C ASN A 115 -6.46 -3.46 19.40
N ASP A 116 -7.73 -3.72 19.09
CA ASP A 116 -8.27 -3.53 17.75
C ASP A 116 -8.09 -2.08 17.27
N GLY A 117 -7.59 -1.96 16.04
CA GLY A 117 -7.24 -0.72 15.36
C GLY A 117 -5.78 -0.32 15.52
N ASP A 118 -5.06 -0.86 16.51
CA ASP A 118 -3.69 -0.45 16.84
C ASP A 118 -2.70 -0.68 15.69
N LEU A 119 -1.68 0.18 15.64
CA LEU A 119 -0.57 0.11 14.72
C LEU A 119 0.66 -0.44 15.44
N ILE A 120 1.21 -1.52 14.92
CA ILE A 120 2.48 -2.08 15.37
C ILE A 120 3.53 -1.74 14.32
N LEU A 121 4.51 -0.95 14.72
CA LEU A 121 5.60 -0.50 13.87
C LEU A 121 6.86 -1.25 14.21
N VAL A 122 7.50 -1.84 13.20
CA VAL A 122 8.66 -2.72 13.38
C VAL A 122 9.88 -2.12 12.69
N GLU A 123 10.93 -1.88 13.45
CA GLU A 123 12.21 -1.39 12.92
C GLU A 123 12.95 -2.45 12.07
N PRO A 124 13.84 -2.03 11.15
CA PRO A 124 14.76 -2.92 10.44
C PRO A 124 15.47 -3.90 11.38
N GLY A 125 15.46 -5.19 11.01
CA GLY A 125 15.99 -6.26 11.84
C GLY A 125 15.55 -7.63 11.37
N ILE A 126 16.15 -8.66 11.96
CA ILE A 126 15.74 -10.06 11.78
C ILE A 126 15.04 -10.50 13.07
N TYR A 127 13.79 -10.91 12.92
CA TYR A 127 12.92 -11.35 14.00
C TYR A 127 12.61 -12.83 13.80
N THR A 128 13.29 -13.68 14.58
CA THR A 128 13.08 -15.13 14.54
C THR A 128 11.93 -15.51 15.46
N GLU A 129 10.70 -15.38 14.95
CA GLU A 129 9.44 -15.54 15.68
C GLU A 129 8.35 -16.10 14.76
N GLN A 130 7.35 -16.76 15.34
CA GLN A 130 6.10 -17.09 14.65
C GLN A 130 5.02 -16.11 15.10
N ILE A 131 4.51 -15.31 14.17
CA ILE A 131 3.61 -14.20 14.44
C ILE A 131 2.15 -14.67 14.33
N ASN A 132 1.33 -14.34 15.32
CA ASN A 132 -0.09 -14.63 15.35
C ASN A 132 -0.89 -13.37 15.71
N PHE A 133 -1.88 -13.01 14.89
CA PHE A 133 -2.71 -11.83 15.07
C PHE A 133 -3.78 -11.97 16.19
N LEU A 134 -3.96 -13.16 16.77
CA LEU A 134 -4.81 -13.42 17.96
C LEU A 134 -6.26 -12.90 17.88
N ASP A 135 -6.90 -12.99 16.72
CA ASP A 135 -8.26 -12.43 16.46
C ASP A 135 -8.36 -10.90 16.60
N LYS A 136 -7.23 -10.18 16.52
CA LYS A 136 -7.20 -8.71 16.61
C LYS A 136 -7.12 -8.07 15.24
N ASN A 137 -7.86 -6.98 15.07
CA ASN A 137 -7.79 -6.16 13.86
C ASN A 137 -6.69 -5.10 13.97
N ILE A 138 -5.43 -5.49 13.72
CA ILE A 138 -4.26 -4.62 13.86
C ILE A 138 -3.56 -4.36 12.53
N SER A 139 -2.83 -3.25 12.45
CA SER A 139 -1.91 -2.98 11.35
C SER A 139 -0.48 -3.30 11.79
N LEU A 140 0.12 -4.36 11.24
CA LEU A 140 1.54 -4.67 11.42
C LEU A 140 2.31 -4.13 10.21
N VAL A 141 3.22 -3.19 10.45
CA VAL A 141 3.88 -2.40 9.40
C VAL A 141 5.38 -2.31 9.64
N ALA A 142 6.17 -2.64 8.62
CA ALA A 142 7.61 -2.41 8.60
C ALA A 142 7.92 -0.90 8.51
N LEU A 143 8.75 -0.37 9.42
CA LEU A 143 9.12 1.05 9.52
C LEU A 143 9.65 1.66 8.20
N PRO A 144 10.40 0.98 7.33
CA PRO A 144 10.81 1.55 6.04
C PRO A 144 9.65 2.00 5.14
N TYR A 145 8.50 1.33 5.24
CA TYR A 145 7.26 1.72 4.59
C TYR A 145 6.51 2.87 5.29
N SER A 146 7.13 3.43 6.34
CA SER A 146 6.81 4.76 6.85
C SER A 146 7.45 5.90 6.04
N GLY A 147 8.20 5.60 4.95
CA GLY A 147 8.52 6.51 3.84
C GLY A 147 9.89 7.18 3.81
N TYR A 148 10.95 6.55 4.34
CA TYR A 148 12.30 7.14 4.35
C TYR A 148 13.17 6.74 3.14
N ASP A 149 13.15 5.47 2.74
CA ASP A 149 14.07 4.97 1.70
C ASP A 149 13.50 3.72 1.00
N ASP A 150 13.34 3.81 -0.32
CA ASP A 150 12.83 2.73 -1.19
C ASP A 150 13.84 1.56 -1.34
N ASN A 151 15.10 1.74 -0.91
CA ASN A 151 16.13 0.68 -0.93
C ASN A 151 16.03 -0.31 0.24
N VAL A 152 15.06 -0.13 1.13
CA VAL A 152 15.02 -0.77 2.46
C VAL A 152 13.86 -1.78 2.58
N VAL A 153 13.17 -2.07 1.46
CA VAL A 153 12.21 -3.19 1.34
C VAL A 153 12.93 -4.51 1.63
N GLY A 154 12.42 -5.28 2.60
CA GLY A 154 13.04 -6.52 3.08
C GLY A 154 14.11 -6.35 4.17
N SER A 155 14.29 -5.15 4.70
CA SER A 155 15.15 -4.93 5.88
C SER A 155 14.50 -5.35 7.20
N VAL A 156 13.19 -5.54 7.22
CA VAL A 156 12.44 -6.14 8.34
C VAL A 156 12.09 -7.57 7.94
N ILE A 157 12.82 -8.53 8.51
CA ILE A 157 12.74 -9.94 8.17
C ILE A 157 12.02 -10.68 9.31
N LEU A 158 10.88 -11.29 8.98
CA LEU A 158 10.21 -12.28 9.82
C LEU A 158 10.74 -13.66 9.40
N ASP A 159 11.45 -14.32 10.32
CA ASP A 159 12.09 -15.61 10.07
C ASP A 159 11.41 -16.71 10.92
N GLY A 160 10.76 -17.66 10.26
CA GLY A 160 10.05 -18.77 10.92
C GLY A 160 10.95 -19.81 11.58
N GLY A 161 12.27 -19.74 11.39
CA GLY A 161 13.22 -20.67 12.00
C GLY A 161 13.02 -22.13 11.57
N GLU A 162 12.54 -22.35 10.35
CA GLU A 162 12.15 -23.65 9.79
C GLU A 162 11.03 -24.36 10.57
N GLN A 163 10.11 -23.60 11.19
CA GLN A 163 9.01 -24.15 11.98
C GLN A 163 7.70 -23.38 11.76
N GLY A 164 6.62 -24.10 11.46
CA GLY A 164 5.27 -23.57 11.37
C GLY A 164 5.10 -22.49 10.29
N PRO A 165 3.90 -21.88 10.21
CA PRO A 165 3.71 -20.64 9.47
C PRO A 165 4.50 -19.50 10.11
N VAL A 166 5.17 -18.66 9.32
CA VAL A 166 5.81 -17.44 9.85
C VAL A 166 4.75 -16.47 10.39
N VAL A 167 3.63 -16.32 9.67
CA VAL A 167 2.51 -15.46 10.06
C VAL A 167 1.20 -16.23 10.01
N THR A 168 0.44 -16.19 11.09
CA THR A 168 -0.91 -16.77 11.21
C THR A 168 -1.94 -15.67 11.44
N ILE A 169 -2.93 -15.59 10.56
CA ILE A 169 -4.08 -14.69 10.67
C ILE A 169 -5.35 -15.55 10.63
N ASN A 170 -5.91 -15.80 11.81
CA ASN A 170 -7.07 -16.66 11.98
C ASN A 170 -8.09 -16.12 12.98
N ASN A 171 -9.31 -16.64 12.84
CA ASN A 171 -10.46 -16.47 13.74
C ASN A 171 -11.35 -15.23 13.55
N GLY A 172 -11.24 -14.49 12.43
CA GLY A 172 -12.28 -13.50 12.07
C GLY A 172 -11.81 -12.08 11.77
N GLN A 173 -10.50 -11.86 11.60
CA GLN A 173 -9.97 -10.57 11.16
C GLN A 173 -10.60 -10.11 9.84
N ASP A 174 -10.84 -8.81 9.69
CA ASP A 174 -11.33 -8.20 8.45
C ASP A 174 -10.23 -7.45 7.69
N GLN A 175 -10.59 -6.76 6.59
CA GLN A 175 -9.61 -6.07 5.73
C GLN A 175 -8.89 -4.91 6.41
N SER A 176 -9.31 -4.48 7.60
CA SER A 176 -8.58 -3.50 8.42
C SER A 176 -7.34 -4.10 9.11
N SER A 177 -7.24 -5.44 9.16
CA SER A 177 -6.00 -6.12 9.51
C SER A 177 -5.01 -6.04 8.35
N ILE A 178 -3.86 -5.41 8.58
CA ILE A 178 -2.88 -5.12 7.54
C ILE A 178 -1.55 -5.76 7.91
N LEU A 179 -0.95 -6.47 6.95
CA LEU A 179 0.44 -6.91 6.98
C LEU A 179 1.19 -6.23 5.83
N LEU A 180 2.10 -5.32 6.17
CA LEU A 180 2.72 -4.43 5.18
C LEU A 180 4.25 -4.38 5.29
N GLY A 181 4.92 -4.74 4.21
CA GLY A 181 6.31 -4.36 3.98
C GLY A 181 7.39 -5.29 4.55
N PHE A 182 7.04 -6.52 4.92
CA PHE A 182 7.97 -7.47 5.53
C PHE A 182 8.61 -8.38 4.48
N GLN A 183 9.85 -8.82 4.74
CA GLN A 183 10.33 -10.09 4.18
C GLN A 183 9.92 -11.23 5.11
N ILE A 184 9.30 -12.27 4.57
CA ILE A 184 8.72 -13.40 5.31
C ILE A 184 9.38 -14.66 4.77
N GLN A 185 10.17 -15.33 5.61
CA GLN A 185 11.03 -16.43 5.16
C GLN A 185 11.18 -17.55 6.17
N ASN A 186 11.70 -18.68 5.69
CA ASN A 186 12.07 -19.85 6.48
C ASN A 186 10.92 -20.39 7.35
N GLY A 187 9.67 -20.16 6.95
CA GLY A 187 8.55 -20.90 7.51
C GLY A 187 8.53 -22.33 6.98
N ASN A 188 8.16 -23.29 7.82
CA ASN A 188 8.03 -24.69 7.42
C ASN A 188 6.86 -25.34 8.15
N ASN A 189 5.68 -25.32 7.53
CA ASN A 189 4.49 -25.90 8.12
C ASN A 189 4.18 -27.29 7.55
N GLN A 190 3.70 -28.19 8.40
CA GLN A 190 3.43 -29.57 7.99
C GLN A 190 2.30 -29.72 6.98
N ASN A 191 1.34 -28.79 6.90
CA ASN A 191 0.17 -28.95 6.02
C ASN A 191 0.04 -27.78 5.04
N TYR A 192 -0.26 -26.59 5.56
CA TYR A 192 -0.60 -25.44 4.71
C TYR A 192 0.04 -24.16 5.23
N GLY A 193 0.48 -23.28 4.33
CA GLY A 193 0.93 -21.93 4.69
C GLY A 193 2.27 -21.95 5.40
N GLY A 194 3.37 -22.11 4.65
CA GLY A 194 4.72 -21.98 5.19
C GLY A 194 5.03 -20.54 5.59
N GLY A 195 4.83 -19.59 4.69
CA GLY A 195 5.02 -18.17 4.97
C GLY A 195 3.84 -17.60 5.76
N ILE A 196 2.66 -17.58 5.14
CA ILE A 196 1.44 -16.99 5.70
C ILE A 196 0.31 -18.01 5.68
N LEU A 197 -0.35 -18.21 6.82
CA LEU A 197 -1.57 -18.98 6.95
C LEU A 197 -2.75 -18.05 7.28
N ILE A 198 -3.72 -17.98 6.37
CA ILE A 198 -4.98 -17.24 6.55
C ILE A 198 -6.12 -18.24 6.67
N GLU A 199 -6.84 -18.24 7.78
CA GLU A 199 -7.94 -19.16 8.02
C GLU A 199 -9.16 -18.49 8.68
N ASN A 200 -10.31 -18.53 8.00
CA ASN A 200 -11.54 -17.85 8.42
C ASN A 200 -11.35 -16.36 8.72
N SER A 201 -10.52 -15.69 7.91
CA SER A 201 -10.11 -14.30 8.08
C SER A 201 -9.90 -13.62 6.72
N SER A 202 -10.03 -12.30 6.67
CA SER A 202 -9.98 -11.51 5.43
C SER A 202 -9.03 -10.31 5.51
N PRO A 203 -7.74 -10.50 5.88
CA PRO A 203 -6.77 -9.40 6.00
C PRO A 203 -6.37 -8.79 4.65
N THR A 204 -5.68 -7.65 4.72
CA THR A 204 -4.93 -7.06 3.61
C THR A 204 -3.44 -7.39 3.74
N ILE A 205 -2.88 -8.07 2.74
CA ILE A 205 -1.46 -8.43 2.62
C ILE A 205 -0.87 -7.57 1.51
N ASP A 206 0.00 -6.64 1.86
CA ASP A 206 0.48 -5.60 0.94
C ASP A 206 2.01 -5.46 0.95
N ARG A 207 2.62 -5.41 -0.24
CA ARG A 207 4.05 -5.11 -0.44
C ARG A 207 5.02 -5.94 0.41
N ASN A 208 4.69 -7.20 0.68
CA ASN A 208 5.61 -8.13 1.35
C ASN A 208 6.47 -8.89 0.33
N ASN A 209 7.65 -9.31 0.77
CA ASN A 209 8.47 -10.28 0.09
C ASN A 209 8.32 -11.64 0.80
N ILE A 210 7.64 -12.59 0.17
CA ILE A 210 7.32 -13.90 0.73
C ILE A 210 8.18 -14.92 -0.01
N THR A 211 9.23 -15.42 0.66
CA THR A 211 10.25 -16.21 -0.01
C THR A 211 10.89 -17.28 0.87
N ASN A 212 11.36 -18.37 0.26
CA ASN A 212 12.02 -19.49 0.94
C ASN A 212 11.16 -20.07 2.07
N ASN A 213 9.85 -20.15 1.85
CA ASN A 213 8.95 -20.82 2.76
C ASN A 213 8.54 -22.18 2.23
N ALA A 214 8.34 -23.11 3.15
CA ALA A 214 8.01 -24.50 2.88
C ALA A 214 6.68 -24.87 3.51
N ALA A 215 5.90 -25.67 2.79
CA ALA A 215 4.81 -26.42 3.40
C ALA A 215 4.90 -27.89 2.98
N GLY A 216 4.25 -28.78 3.71
CA GLY A 216 3.81 -30.05 3.13
C GLY A 216 3.99 -31.30 3.97
N SER A 217 2.90 -32.05 3.93
CA SER A 217 2.68 -33.47 4.19
C SER A 217 1.70 -33.89 3.10
N CYS A 218 1.27 -35.14 3.02
CA CYS A 218 0.38 -35.57 1.93
C CYS A 218 -0.90 -34.73 1.83
N GLY A 219 -1.07 -34.01 0.71
CA GLY A 219 -2.23 -33.16 0.44
C GLY A 219 -2.06 -31.70 0.86
N GLY A 220 -0.87 -31.29 1.31
CA GLY A 220 -0.55 -29.93 1.73
C GLY A 220 -0.43 -28.92 0.58
N GLY A 221 -0.34 -27.63 0.92
CA GLY A 221 -0.22 -26.58 -0.08
C GLY A 221 0.04 -25.18 0.46
N GLY A 222 0.42 -24.24 -0.41
CA GLY A 222 0.68 -22.85 0.00
C GLY A 222 2.01 -22.72 0.72
N GLY A 223 3.12 -23.01 0.03
CA GLY A 223 4.46 -22.77 0.58
C GLY A 223 4.61 -21.32 1.02
N GLY A 224 4.22 -20.38 0.15
CA GLY A 224 4.18 -18.95 0.44
C GLY A 224 2.96 -18.57 1.28
N ILE A 225 1.76 -18.69 0.71
CA ILE A 225 0.49 -18.30 1.34
C ILE A 225 -0.53 -19.44 1.20
N ALA A 226 -1.21 -19.79 2.29
CA ALA A 226 -2.41 -20.62 2.24
C ALA A 226 -3.64 -19.86 2.76
N ILE A 227 -4.74 -19.95 2.01
CA ILE A 227 -6.00 -19.26 2.28
C ILE A 227 -7.11 -20.31 2.41
N LEU A 228 -7.60 -20.46 3.64
CA LEU A 228 -8.49 -21.55 4.04
C LEU A 228 -9.80 -21.01 4.64
N GLY A 229 -10.85 -21.80 4.56
CA GLY A 229 -12.14 -21.52 5.16
C GLY A 229 -12.86 -20.34 4.53
N SER A 230 -13.73 -19.68 5.32
CA SER A 230 -14.49 -18.51 4.86
C SER A 230 -13.63 -17.24 4.86
N SER A 231 -12.64 -17.20 3.98
CA SER A 231 -11.63 -16.14 3.89
C SER A 231 -11.73 -15.37 2.58
N TYR A 232 -11.66 -14.03 2.68
CA TYR A 232 -11.75 -13.09 1.54
C TYR A 232 -10.65 -12.02 1.60
N PRO A 233 -9.35 -12.41 1.72
CA PRO A 233 -8.28 -11.44 1.87
C PRO A 233 -8.00 -10.68 0.58
N HIS A 234 -7.32 -9.54 0.74
CA HIS A 234 -6.77 -8.73 -0.31
C HIS A 234 -5.26 -8.91 -0.36
N ILE A 235 -4.72 -9.36 -1.49
CA ILE A 235 -3.29 -9.66 -1.65
C ILE A 235 -2.76 -8.82 -2.80
N PHE A 236 -1.98 -7.78 -2.50
CA PHE A 236 -1.55 -6.76 -3.46
C PHE A 236 -0.06 -6.45 -3.35
N GLY A 237 0.58 -6.18 -4.49
CA GLY A 237 1.96 -5.66 -4.54
C GLY A 237 3.02 -6.56 -3.89
N ASN A 238 2.72 -7.82 -3.60
CA ASN A 238 3.66 -8.73 -2.97
C ASN A 238 4.58 -9.38 -4.00
N GLN A 239 5.80 -9.72 -3.59
CA GLN A 239 6.68 -10.63 -4.33
C GLN A 239 6.59 -12.00 -3.65
N ILE A 240 6.22 -13.03 -4.40
CA ILE A 240 6.00 -14.38 -3.89
C ILE A 240 6.86 -15.33 -4.72
N TYR A 241 8.00 -15.76 -4.19
CA TYR A 241 8.97 -16.54 -4.97
C TYR A 241 9.84 -17.47 -4.15
N ASN A 242 10.38 -18.53 -4.77
CA ASN A 242 11.16 -19.57 -4.09
C ASN A 242 10.43 -20.22 -2.91
N ASN A 243 9.10 -20.27 -2.95
CA ASN A 243 8.33 -21.02 -1.97
C ASN A 243 7.99 -22.39 -2.54
N TYR A 244 8.05 -23.42 -1.71
CA TYR A 244 7.88 -24.79 -2.18
C TYR A 244 6.95 -25.61 -1.29
N VAL A 245 6.31 -26.60 -1.89
CA VAL A 245 5.53 -27.61 -1.18
C VAL A 245 6.15 -28.98 -1.43
N SER A 246 6.52 -29.71 -0.37
CA SER A 246 7.19 -31.00 -0.49
C SER A 246 6.81 -31.97 0.63
N GLY A 247 7.06 -33.26 0.43
CA GLY A 247 6.90 -34.29 1.46
C GLY A 247 7.13 -35.70 0.93
N ASP A 248 6.89 -36.71 1.77
CA ASP A 248 7.02 -38.13 1.41
C ASP A 248 5.64 -38.73 1.07
N CYS A 249 5.19 -38.59 -0.17
CA CYS A 249 3.90 -39.13 -0.61
C CYS A 249 3.99 -39.87 -1.95
N ASP A 250 3.29 -41.00 -2.05
CA ASP A 250 3.21 -41.84 -3.26
C ASP A 250 2.28 -41.25 -4.34
N CYS A 251 1.84 -39.99 -4.21
CA CYS A 251 0.87 -39.32 -5.08
C CYS A 251 1.26 -37.88 -5.39
N ILE A 252 0.75 -37.37 -6.52
CA ILE A 252 0.75 -35.93 -6.87
C ILE A 252 -0.20 -35.24 -5.90
N CYS A 253 0.35 -34.61 -4.88
CA CYS A 253 -0.39 -34.24 -3.67
C CYS A 253 0.12 -32.93 -3.05
N TYR A 254 0.90 -32.15 -3.79
CA TYR A 254 1.43 -30.84 -3.38
C TYR A 254 0.92 -29.74 -4.30
N PHE A 255 0.38 -28.67 -3.71
CA PHE A 255 -0.42 -27.69 -4.44
C PHE A 255 -0.04 -26.25 -4.07
N GLY A 256 0.10 -25.35 -5.04
CA GLY A 256 0.24 -23.93 -4.72
C GLY A 256 1.57 -23.60 -4.02
N GLY A 257 2.70 -23.69 -4.72
CA GLY A 257 4.01 -23.29 -4.17
C GLY A 257 3.96 -21.86 -3.61
N GLY A 258 3.45 -20.93 -4.41
CA GLY A 258 3.22 -19.54 -4.07
C GLY A 258 1.96 -19.35 -3.23
N VAL A 259 0.79 -19.48 -3.85
CA VAL A 259 -0.52 -19.26 -3.20
C VAL A 259 -1.43 -20.48 -3.38
N TYR A 260 -1.94 -20.98 -2.27
CA TYR A 260 -2.99 -22.00 -2.22
C TYR A 260 -4.30 -21.39 -1.72
N VAL A 261 -5.39 -21.68 -2.43
CA VAL A 261 -6.75 -21.30 -2.07
C VAL A 261 -7.60 -22.56 -1.94
N ASP A 262 -8.30 -22.73 -0.82
CA ASP A 262 -9.21 -23.86 -0.65
C ASP A 262 -10.50 -23.70 -1.47
N SER A 263 -11.42 -24.67 -1.34
CA SER A 263 -12.67 -24.67 -2.11
C SER A 263 -13.72 -23.64 -1.67
N ILE A 264 -13.50 -22.93 -0.56
CA ILE A 264 -14.48 -22.03 0.06
C ILE A 264 -14.01 -20.57 -0.03
N ALA A 265 -12.70 -20.34 0.09
CA ALA A 265 -12.09 -19.03 0.06
C ALA A 265 -12.24 -18.35 -1.32
N LEU A 266 -12.36 -17.02 -1.29
CA LEU A 266 -12.50 -16.16 -2.47
C LEU A 266 -11.67 -14.88 -2.28
N PRO A 267 -10.33 -14.97 -2.38
CA PRO A 267 -9.46 -13.81 -2.24
C PRO A 267 -9.54 -12.89 -3.46
N ILE A 268 -8.96 -11.71 -3.31
CA ILE A 268 -8.53 -10.87 -4.43
C ILE A 268 -7.00 -10.92 -4.47
N VAL A 269 -6.43 -11.40 -5.57
CA VAL A 269 -4.98 -11.60 -5.73
C VAL A 269 -4.49 -10.70 -6.86
N GLY A 270 -4.11 -9.47 -6.55
CA GLY A 270 -3.79 -8.45 -7.56
C GLY A 270 -4.94 -7.48 -7.78
N GLY A 271 -4.74 -6.44 -8.59
CA GLY A 271 -5.66 -5.30 -8.62
C GLY A 271 -5.52 -4.47 -9.88
N SER A 272 -4.43 -3.71 -9.93
CA SER A 272 -4.06 -2.88 -11.07
C SER A 272 -2.57 -3.06 -11.35
N PHE A 273 -2.10 -2.57 -12.50
CA PHE A 273 -0.69 -2.66 -12.87
C PHE A 273 0.28 -2.21 -11.76
N SER A 274 -0.07 -1.21 -10.96
CA SER A 274 0.79 -0.67 -9.90
C SER A 274 0.72 -1.42 -8.56
N ILE A 275 -0.19 -2.38 -8.41
CA ILE A 275 -0.40 -3.17 -7.17
C ILE A 275 -0.56 -4.66 -7.48
N GLY A 276 -0.09 -5.09 -8.65
CA GLY A 276 -0.02 -6.49 -9.04
C GLY A 276 1.00 -7.25 -8.18
N ASN A 277 0.73 -8.52 -7.90
CA ASN A 277 1.73 -9.36 -7.27
C ASN A 277 2.70 -9.90 -8.32
N ILE A 278 3.91 -10.21 -7.91
CA ILE A 278 4.96 -10.82 -8.73
C ILE A 278 5.14 -12.24 -8.22
N LEU A 279 4.87 -13.24 -9.07
CA LEU A 279 4.97 -14.66 -8.73
C LEU A 279 5.92 -15.37 -9.68
N TYR A 280 6.92 -16.04 -9.14
CA TYR A 280 7.93 -16.77 -9.93
C TYR A 280 8.69 -17.77 -9.08
N ASP A 281 9.28 -18.79 -9.73
CA ASP A 281 10.19 -19.75 -9.10
C ASP A 281 9.59 -20.41 -7.83
N ASN A 282 8.26 -20.52 -7.74
CA ASN A 282 7.61 -21.32 -6.73
C ASN A 282 7.50 -22.76 -7.22
N ASP A 283 7.43 -23.73 -6.30
CA ASP A 283 7.48 -25.16 -6.65
C ASP A 283 6.37 -25.96 -5.95
N ALA A 284 5.57 -26.67 -6.75
CA ALA A 284 4.58 -27.63 -6.30
C ALA A 284 4.35 -28.68 -7.41
N ASP A 285 3.61 -29.74 -7.12
CA ASP A 285 3.26 -30.68 -8.20
C ASP A 285 2.25 -30.06 -9.18
N ILE A 286 1.36 -29.20 -8.69
CA ILE A 286 0.30 -28.54 -9.46
C ILE A 286 0.10 -27.09 -8.99
N GLY A 287 0.09 -26.14 -9.94
CA GLY A 287 -0.16 -24.73 -9.68
C GLY A 287 0.98 -24.12 -8.87
N ASN A 288 2.17 -24.05 -9.44
CA ASN A 288 3.37 -23.55 -8.77
C ASN A 288 3.15 -22.18 -8.15
N ASP A 289 2.59 -21.24 -8.89
CA ASP A 289 2.34 -19.89 -8.42
C ASP A 289 0.96 -19.76 -7.76
N LEU A 290 -0.09 -20.23 -8.44
CA LEU A 290 -1.47 -20.12 -7.98
C LEU A 290 -2.19 -21.46 -8.10
N PHE A 291 -2.71 -21.95 -6.98
CA PHE A 291 -3.57 -23.13 -6.95
C PHE A 291 -4.89 -22.85 -6.26
N ARG A 292 -5.99 -23.31 -6.85
CA ARG A 292 -7.31 -23.35 -6.21
C ARG A 292 -7.82 -24.78 -6.12
N HIS A 293 -8.13 -25.21 -4.90
CA HIS A 293 -8.81 -26.49 -4.69
C HIS A 293 -10.27 -26.38 -5.14
N THR A 294 -10.72 -27.26 -6.02
CA THR A 294 -12.11 -27.31 -6.46
C THR A 294 -12.77 -28.60 -6.01
N SER A 295 -13.99 -28.50 -5.45
CA SER A 295 -14.78 -29.70 -5.19
C SER A 295 -15.41 -30.21 -6.49
N SER A 296 -15.43 -31.53 -6.69
CA SER A 296 -15.79 -32.21 -7.94
C SER A 296 -17.22 -32.00 -8.47
N ASN A 297 -18.02 -31.12 -7.85
CA ASN A 297 -19.43 -30.86 -8.19
C ASN A 297 -19.72 -29.41 -8.64
N SER A 298 -18.69 -28.60 -8.88
CA SER A 298 -18.84 -27.13 -9.00
C SER A 298 -18.91 -26.68 -10.47
N ILE A 299 -20.09 -26.79 -11.11
CA ILE A 299 -20.28 -26.51 -12.55
C ILE A 299 -20.45 -25.00 -12.86
N ASN A 300 -20.06 -24.09 -11.96
CA ASN A 300 -20.19 -22.63 -12.15
C ASN A 300 -19.49 -21.84 -11.01
N LEU A 301 -18.17 -22.00 -10.84
CA LEU A 301 -17.44 -21.23 -9.84
C LEU A 301 -17.19 -19.80 -10.31
N THR A 302 -17.41 -18.83 -9.42
CA THR A 302 -16.91 -17.47 -9.64
C THR A 302 -15.38 -17.52 -9.68
N GLN A 303 -14.81 -16.97 -10.75
CA GLN A 303 -13.36 -16.86 -10.88
C GLN A 303 -12.79 -16.00 -9.74
N ILE A 304 -11.62 -16.38 -9.25
CA ILE A 304 -10.84 -15.54 -8.34
C ILE A 304 -10.27 -14.38 -9.14
N TYR A 305 -10.44 -13.15 -8.63
CA TYR A 305 -9.91 -11.96 -9.28
C TYR A 305 -8.39 -11.96 -9.17
N ALA A 306 -7.70 -12.17 -10.31
CA ALA A 306 -6.26 -12.26 -10.39
C ALA A 306 -5.64 -11.36 -11.47
N HIS A 307 -6.22 -10.17 -11.68
CA HIS A 307 -5.77 -9.24 -12.71
C HIS A 307 -4.42 -8.62 -12.36
N HIS A 308 -3.68 -8.26 -13.41
CA HIS A 308 -2.47 -7.45 -13.30
C HIS A 308 -1.36 -8.06 -12.45
N ASN A 309 -1.35 -9.38 -12.21
CA ASN A 309 -0.18 -10.05 -11.66
C ASN A 309 0.90 -10.25 -12.73
N PHE A 310 2.13 -10.37 -12.25
CA PHE A 310 3.32 -10.62 -13.05
C PHE A 310 3.76 -12.07 -12.87
N PHE A 311 3.98 -12.77 -13.97
CA PHE A 311 4.41 -14.18 -14.03
C PHE A 311 5.65 -14.32 -14.91
N GLN A 312 6.34 -15.47 -14.84
CA GLN A 312 7.47 -15.74 -15.73
C GLN A 312 7.04 -15.77 -17.21
N GLU A 313 5.82 -16.22 -17.49
CA GLU A 313 5.16 -16.15 -18.79
C GLU A 313 3.71 -15.65 -18.63
N CYS A 314 3.27 -14.72 -19.49
CA CYS A 314 1.90 -14.24 -19.55
C CYS A 314 1.26 -14.50 -20.93
N PRO A 315 0.11 -15.21 -21.02
CA PRO A 315 -0.61 -15.84 -19.92
C PRO A 315 0.15 -17.03 -19.31
N PRO A 316 0.07 -17.26 -17.99
CA PRO A 316 0.73 -18.39 -17.37
C PRO A 316 0.09 -19.70 -17.84
N ASP A 317 0.88 -20.77 -17.83
CA ASP A 317 0.41 -22.09 -18.19
C ASP A 317 -0.25 -22.81 -17.01
N SER A 318 -0.69 -24.05 -17.24
CA SER A 318 -1.38 -24.85 -16.22
C SER A 318 -0.45 -25.44 -15.14
N PHE A 319 0.86 -25.37 -15.33
CA PHE A 319 1.83 -25.74 -14.30
C PHE A 319 1.91 -24.62 -13.27
N ASP A 320 1.93 -23.35 -13.70
CA ASP A 320 2.02 -22.21 -12.80
C ASP A 320 0.68 -21.81 -12.19
N VAL A 321 -0.42 -21.90 -12.95
CA VAL A 321 -1.76 -21.56 -12.47
C VAL A 321 -2.75 -22.68 -12.70
N TYR A 322 -3.37 -23.17 -11.63
CA TYR A 322 -4.31 -24.29 -11.71
C TYR A 322 -5.53 -24.17 -10.79
N PRO A 323 -6.73 -24.59 -11.26
CA PRO A 323 -7.10 -24.74 -12.66
C PRO A 323 -7.14 -23.38 -13.36
N LEU A 324 -6.64 -23.26 -14.59
CA LEU A 324 -6.61 -21.97 -15.31
C LEU A 324 -7.97 -21.27 -15.38
N ASP A 325 -9.05 -22.02 -15.60
CA ASP A 325 -10.40 -21.47 -15.75
C ASP A 325 -10.98 -20.88 -14.46
N ASP A 326 -10.39 -21.16 -13.31
CA ASP A 326 -10.84 -20.69 -12.00
C ASP A 326 -10.26 -19.32 -11.61
N TRP A 327 -9.31 -18.82 -12.39
CA TRP A 327 -8.62 -17.56 -12.16
C TRP A 327 -8.93 -16.58 -13.29
N ASP A 328 -9.39 -15.39 -12.94
CA ASP A 328 -9.49 -14.30 -13.90
C ASP A 328 -8.10 -13.66 -14.01
N LEU A 329 -7.31 -14.14 -14.98
CA LEU A 329 -5.93 -13.71 -15.25
C LEU A 329 -5.86 -12.57 -16.28
N SER A 330 -6.98 -11.87 -16.49
CA SER A 330 -7.02 -10.78 -17.48
C SER A 330 -5.95 -9.72 -17.17
N ASN A 331 -5.26 -9.28 -18.22
CA ASN A 331 -4.19 -8.27 -18.12
C ASN A 331 -3.01 -8.71 -17.23
N CYS A 332 -2.58 -9.98 -17.24
CA CYS A 332 -1.28 -10.35 -16.66
C CYS A 332 -0.10 -9.66 -17.38
N HIS A 333 1.10 -9.77 -16.81
CA HIS A 333 2.34 -9.19 -17.33
C HIS A 333 3.50 -10.19 -17.21
N ASP A 334 4.48 -10.15 -18.12
CA ASP A 334 5.72 -10.92 -17.97
C ASP A 334 6.68 -10.25 -16.98
N ILE A 335 7.37 -11.05 -16.17
CA ILE A 335 8.38 -10.59 -15.19
C ILE A 335 9.61 -10.00 -15.87
N GLU A 336 9.93 -10.36 -17.12
CA GLU A 336 11.02 -9.69 -17.83
C GLU A 336 10.74 -8.18 -18.02
N ASN A 337 9.46 -7.76 -17.98
CA ASN A 337 9.10 -6.34 -17.96
C ASN A 337 9.38 -5.66 -16.61
N VAL A 338 9.52 -6.44 -15.53
CA VAL A 338 9.87 -5.97 -14.18
C VAL A 338 11.33 -5.50 -14.09
N ASN A 339 12.21 -5.98 -14.98
CA ASN A 339 13.59 -5.49 -15.09
C ASN A 339 13.75 -4.33 -16.08
N SER A 340 12.73 -4.03 -16.89
CA SER A 340 12.67 -2.79 -17.68
C SER A 340 11.93 -1.65 -16.97
N ASP A 341 11.27 -1.93 -15.85
CA ASP A 341 10.62 -0.95 -15.00
C ASP A 341 10.73 -1.36 -13.51
N PRO A 342 11.46 -0.62 -12.67
CA PRO A 342 11.66 -1.00 -11.27
C PRO A 342 10.34 -0.97 -10.48
N ILE A 343 9.63 -2.10 -10.31
CA ILE A 343 8.56 -2.53 -9.34
C ILE A 343 7.63 -1.44 -8.74
N ILE A 344 7.53 -0.32 -9.43
CA ILE A 344 6.67 0.82 -9.28
C ILE A 344 6.56 1.23 -10.74
N PRO A 345 5.36 1.47 -11.32
CA PRO A 345 5.33 2.06 -12.64
C PRO A 345 6.27 3.26 -12.59
N SER A 346 7.24 3.34 -13.52
CA SER A 346 7.81 4.61 -13.90
C SER A 346 6.63 5.42 -14.41
N THR A 347 5.84 5.99 -13.50
CA THR A 347 4.64 6.69 -13.91
C THR A 347 5.18 7.87 -14.68
N SER A 348 5.03 7.90 -16.00
CA SER A 348 5.43 9.08 -16.80
C SER A 348 4.81 10.36 -16.24
N PHE A 349 3.73 10.23 -15.45
CA PHE A 349 3.22 11.28 -14.60
C PHE A 349 2.58 10.77 -13.29
N HIS A 350 2.60 11.59 -12.24
CA HIS A 350 1.82 11.44 -11.01
C HIS A 350 0.65 12.44 -10.99
N LEU A 351 -0.58 11.94 -10.85
CA LEU A 351 -1.78 12.77 -10.67
C LEU A 351 -1.98 13.04 -9.17
N SER A 352 -1.65 14.24 -8.73
CA SER A 352 -1.82 14.65 -7.34
C SER A 352 -3.29 14.98 -7.04
N PRO A 353 -3.72 14.93 -5.77
CA PRO A 353 -5.11 15.20 -5.44
C PRO A 353 -5.58 16.58 -5.93
N ILE A 354 -6.68 16.61 -6.68
CA ILE A 354 -7.28 17.88 -7.09
C ILE A 354 -7.67 18.74 -5.89
N TYR A 355 -7.43 20.04 -5.99
CA TYR A 355 -7.69 20.97 -4.91
C TYR A 355 -8.28 22.30 -5.40
N PRO A 356 -9.24 22.87 -4.66
CA PRO A 356 -9.95 22.23 -3.55
C PRO A 356 -10.75 20.99 -4.02
N ASN A 357 -11.12 20.09 -3.10
CA ASN A 357 -12.03 18.97 -3.38
C ASN A 357 -12.69 18.53 -2.06
N PRO A 358 -13.99 18.82 -1.84
CA PRO A 358 -14.94 19.42 -2.78
C PRO A 358 -14.59 20.85 -3.23
N PHE A 359 -15.04 21.27 -4.41
CA PHE A 359 -14.68 22.57 -5.03
C PHE A 359 -15.90 23.37 -5.53
N ASN A 360 -15.76 24.68 -5.68
CA ASN A 360 -16.80 25.56 -6.22
C ASN A 360 -16.22 26.84 -6.88
N PRO A 361 -16.47 27.08 -8.18
CA PRO A 361 -16.59 26.09 -9.25
C PRO A 361 -15.22 25.76 -9.84
N ILE A 362 -14.11 26.25 -9.27
CA ILE A 362 -12.75 26.09 -9.81
C ILE A 362 -11.98 25.07 -8.97
N ALA A 363 -11.36 24.10 -9.65
CA ALA A 363 -10.42 23.15 -9.07
C ALA A 363 -9.12 23.12 -9.88
N THR A 364 -8.01 22.89 -9.19
CA THR A 364 -6.69 22.66 -9.79
C THR A 364 -6.45 21.17 -9.88
N ILE A 365 -6.00 20.71 -11.04
CA ILE A 365 -5.59 19.33 -11.33
C ILE A 365 -4.06 19.32 -11.46
N PRO A 366 -3.33 19.07 -10.36
CA PRO A 366 -1.87 18.98 -10.35
C PRO A 366 -1.38 17.66 -10.96
N ILE A 367 -0.43 17.75 -11.89
CA ILE A 367 0.17 16.60 -12.56
C ILE A 367 1.69 16.78 -12.58
N SER A 368 2.42 15.86 -11.97
CA SER A 368 3.89 15.83 -12.01
C SER A 368 4.34 14.92 -13.13
N ILE A 369 5.07 15.42 -14.12
CA ILE A 369 5.60 14.64 -15.24
C ILE A 369 6.97 14.13 -14.86
N LEU A 370 7.13 12.81 -14.87
CA LEU A 370 8.39 12.12 -14.61
C LEU A 370 9.07 11.68 -15.91
N GLU A 371 8.33 11.65 -17.03
CA GLU A 371 8.89 11.50 -18.38
C GLU A 371 8.20 12.45 -19.38
N PRO A 372 8.95 13.31 -20.08
CA PRO A 372 8.37 14.23 -21.07
C PRO A 372 7.53 13.51 -22.12
N GLY A 373 6.27 13.93 -22.32
CA GLY A 373 5.36 13.21 -23.19
C GLY A 373 4.00 13.87 -23.40
N PHE A 374 3.21 13.31 -24.32
CA PHE A 374 1.81 13.70 -24.51
C PHE A 374 0.93 13.14 -23.39
N ILE A 375 0.19 14.04 -22.75
CA ILE A 375 -0.75 13.76 -21.66
C ILE A 375 -2.16 14.17 -22.09
N ASP A 376 -3.10 13.25 -21.94
CA ASP A 376 -4.54 13.45 -22.10
C ASP A 376 -5.20 13.51 -20.72
N VAL A 377 -5.69 14.69 -20.34
CA VAL A 377 -6.46 14.92 -19.11
C VAL A 377 -7.91 15.11 -19.52
N SER A 378 -8.83 14.33 -18.96
CA SER A 378 -10.25 14.41 -19.31
C SER A 378 -11.14 14.28 -18.09
N VAL A 379 -12.22 15.06 -18.04
CA VAL A 379 -13.17 15.08 -16.93
C VAL A 379 -14.52 14.55 -17.41
N HIS A 380 -15.09 13.62 -16.66
CA HIS A 380 -16.35 12.94 -16.98
C HIS A 380 -17.34 13.05 -15.82
N ASN A 381 -18.63 13.13 -16.11
CA ASN A 381 -19.65 13.00 -15.07
C ASN A 381 -19.92 11.52 -14.71
N VAL A 382 -20.78 11.28 -13.71
CA VAL A 382 -21.16 9.91 -13.27
C VAL A 382 -21.80 9.03 -14.36
N LYS A 383 -22.29 9.60 -15.46
CA LYS A 383 -22.83 8.86 -16.62
C LYS A 383 -21.77 8.56 -17.68
N GLY A 384 -20.50 8.87 -17.39
CA GLY A 384 -19.38 8.72 -18.33
C GLY A 384 -19.36 9.76 -19.45
N LYS A 385 -20.15 10.83 -19.37
CA LYS A 385 -20.14 11.89 -20.38
C LYS A 385 -18.95 12.81 -20.14
N LEU A 386 -18.12 13.02 -21.16
CA LEU A 386 -17.03 14.00 -21.17
C LEU A 386 -17.57 15.42 -20.98
N VAL A 387 -16.96 16.17 -20.07
CA VAL A 387 -17.33 17.56 -19.75
C VAL A 387 -16.18 18.56 -19.93
N GLU A 388 -14.92 18.11 -19.85
CA GLU A 388 -13.74 18.95 -20.07
C GLU A 388 -12.56 18.06 -20.50
N SER A 389 -11.63 18.57 -21.32
CA SER A 389 -10.42 17.82 -21.68
C SER A 389 -9.26 18.70 -22.14
N TRP A 390 -8.05 18.27 -21.83
CA TRP A 390 -6.79 18.84 -22.30
C TRP A 390 -5.91 17.74 -22.88
N ASN A 391 -5.28 18.00 -24.02
CA ASN A 391 -4.32 17.09 -24.63
C ASN A 391 -3.10 17.90 -25.05
N THR A 392 -1.97 17.69 -24.37
CA THR A 392 -0.76 18.48 -24.57
C THR A 392 0.50 17.68 -24.30
N PHE A 393 1.60 18.07 -24.96
CA PHE A 393 2.94 17.62 -24.57
C PHE A 393 3.37 18.40 -23.33
N LEU A 394 3.92 17.71 -22.34
CA LEU A 394 4.46 18.30 -21.12
C LEU A 394 5.90 17.82 -20.90
N ASP A 395 6.79 18.75 -20.52
CA ASP A 395 8.16 18.44 -20.13
C ASP A 395 8.23 17.86 -18.71
N LEU A 396 9.37 17.27 -18.33
CA LEU A 396 9.66 16.81 -16.97
C LEU A 396 9.41 17.95 -15.96
N GLY A 397 8.69 17.66 -14.88
CA GLY A 397 8.38 18.61 -13.80
C GLY A 397 6.88 18.75 -13.52
N ASN A 398 6.52 19.71 -12.67
CA ASN A 398 5.14 19.88 -12.22
C ASN A 398 4.33 20.78 -13.16
N HIS A 399 3.13 20.35 -13.49
CA HIS A 399 2.17 21.06 -14.33
C HIS A 399 0.80 21.10 -13.65
N THR A 400 -0.02 22.06 -14.06
CA THR A 400 -1.36 22.25 -13.48
C THR A 400 -2.38 22.53 -14.54
N PHE A 401 -3.53 21.86 -14.47
CA PHE A 401 -4.71 22.19 -15.25
C PHE A 401 -5.74 22.86 -14.36
N ILE A 402 -6.25 24.02 -14.77
CA ILE A 402 -7.31 24.72 -14.04
C ILE A 402 -8.64 24.30 -14.63
N TRP A 403 -9.46 23.61 -13.85
CA TRP A 403 -10.80 23.22 -14.22
C TRP A 403 -11.84 24.20 -13.65
N ASN A 404 -12.48 24.97 -14.53
CA ASN A 404 -13.61 25.83 -14.17
C ASN A 404 -14.93 25.16 -14.54
N ALA A 405 -15.57 24.53 -13.56
CA ALA A 405 -16.84 23.81 -13.71
C ALA A 405 -18.08 24.73 -13.69
N LYS A 406 -17.92 26.03 -13.95
CA LYS A 406 -19.04 26.98 -13.92
C LYS A 406 -20.10 26.57 -14.96
N GLY A 407 -21.32 26.33 -14.48
CA GLY A 407 -22.45 25.89 -15.31
C GLY A 407 -22.68 24.37 -15.31
N LEU A 408 -21.78 23.58 -14.73
CA LEU A 408 -22.00 22.16 -14.49
C LEU A 408 -22.86 21.95 -13.21
N PRO A 409 -23.69 20.89 -13.15
CA PRO A 409 -24.47 20.57 -11.95
C PRO A 409 -23.56 20.10 -10.80
N SER A 410 -23.88 20.47 -9.56
CA SER A 410 -23.23 19.91 -8.38
C SER A 410 -23.32 18.38 -8.39
N GLY A 411 -22.27 17.71 -7.95
CA GLY A 411 -22.20 16.26 -7.98
C GLY A 411 -20.78 15.73 -8.18
N ILE A 412 -20.70 14.43 -8.44
CA ILE A 412 -19.43 13.71 -8.59
C ILE A 412 -18.98 13.72 -10.05
N TYR A 413 -17.69 13.97 -10.25
CA TYR A 413 -17.01 13.90 -11.53
C TYR A 413 -15.75 13.03 -11.38
N PHE A 414 -15.30 12.48 -12.49
CA PHE A 414 -14.10 11.65 -12.57
C PHE A 414 -13.11 12.28 -13.53
N ILE A 415 -11.95 12.64 -13.01
CA ILE A 415 -10.81 13.12 -13.77
C ILE A 415 -10.00 11.89 -14.15
N LYS A 416 -9.64 11.78 -15.42
CA LYS A 416 -8.83 10.73 -15.99
C LYS A 416 -7.61 11.38 -16.62
N VAL A 417 -6.43 10.85 -16.35
CA VAL A 417 -5.19 11.27 -16.98
C VAL A 417 -4.58 10.06 -17.63
N LYS A 418 -4.17 10.21 -18.89
CA LYS A 418 -3.57 9.14 -19.68
C LYS A 418 -2.35 9.67 -20.41
N SER A 419 -1.23 8.96 -20.29
CA SER A 419 -0.07 9.10 -21.18
C SER A 419 0.00 7.89 -22.12
N LYS A 420 1.08 7.77 -22.89
CA LYS A 420 1.32 6.60 -23.74
C LYS A 420 1.46 5.29 -22.92
N GLN A 421 2.01 5.36 -21.71
CA GLN A 421 2.37 4.20 -20.88
C GLN A 421 1.68 4.17 -19.51
N SER A 422 1.08 5.27 -19.04
CA SER A 422 0.51 5.38 -17.69
C SER A 422 -0.93 5.91 -17.72
N TYR A 423 -1.72 5.53 -16.72
CA TYR A 423 -3.10 5.99 -16.53
C TYR A 423 -3.37 6.25 -15.05
N ALA A 424 -4.06 7.34 -14.73
CA ALA A 424 -4.53 7.64 -13.38
C ALA A 424 -5.95 8.19 -13.43
N SER A 425 -6.70 8.04 -12.34
CA SER A 425 -8.00 8.68 -12.21
C SER A 425 -8.28 9.16 -10.80
N GLN A 426 -9.07 10.22 -10.69
CA GLN A 426 -9.43 10.80 -9.41
C GLN A 426 -10.88 11.27 -9.38
N LYS A 427 -11.53 11.11 -8.22
CA LYS A 427 -12.87 11.63 -7.94
C LYS A 427 -12.81 13.12 -7.57
N ALA A 428 -13.70 13.91 -8.17
CA ALA A 428 -13.91 15.33 -7.86
C ALA A 428 -15.37 15.59 -7.45
N ILE A 429 -15.58 16.44 -6.45
CA ILE A 429 -16.90 16.77 -5.91
C ILE A 429 -17.16 18.27 -6.13
N LEU A 430 -18.04 18.60 -7.07
CA LEU A 430 -18.47 19.97 -7.32
C LEU A 430 -19.62 20.33 -6.36
N LEU A 431 -19.41 21.36 -5.55
CA LEU A 431 -20.43 22.00 -4.73
C LEU A 431 -20.87 23.32 -5.36
N LYS A 432 -22.10 23.74 -5.07
CA LYS A 432 -22.61 25.06 -5.44
C LYS A 432 -22.70 25.95 -4.24
#